data_AF-A0A161RIG0-F1
#
_entry.id   AF-A0A161RIG0-F1
#
_cell.length_a   1.000
_cell.length_b   1.000
_cell.length_c   1.000
_cell.angle_alpha   90.00
_cell.angle_beta   90.00
_cell.angle_gamma   90.00
#
_symmetry.space_group_name_H-M   'P 1'
#
loop_
_entity.id
_entity.type
_entity.pdbx_description
1 polymer ?
#
loop_
_entity_poly.entity_id
_entity_poly.type
_entity_poly.pdbx_seq_one_letter_code
_entity_poly.pdbx_strand_id
1 'polypeptide(L)'
;MKGKRFWGMIVLSVTLLVLSACGGEGSGDGSGANIAIGPPASATNGLSKVIFEAYGLEEGDYKEFQEGFGDAADGVQDGNIDISIGILGLPAASIENLQSAAGDVKLISLTDEAVAHIEKNTQYKAMTIPAGTYDFQDEDVQTVTAYAILMANTDTIDEETGYQLTKTMIEKASENTHAQAKETTLENALKGSEGLPIHPGAKRYYEEQGLTVDNPVAEVTADGSKKELVLGTGSQGGTYYPLGGEMATIWNKTVDGINITNTETGASIENMATIREGNMDLGMTVHETALFAVNGEQDFEDNSVPNAAFIGQIYPEVVQIVTREASGITGFEDLN
;
A
#
# COMPACT_ATOMS: atom_id res chain seq x y z
N MET A 1 -16.86 30.84 -66.90
CA MET A 1 -15.86 31.81 -66.40
C MET A 1 -16.41 32.47 -65.14
N LYS A 2 -15.57 32.60 -64.09
CA LYS A 2 -15.83 33.15 -62.74
C LYS A 2 -16.66 32.20 -61.85
N GLY A 3 -16.30 31.87 -60.62
CA GLY A 3 -15.24 32.31 -59.73
C GLY A 3 -15.69 32.03 -58.29
N LYS A 4 -14.87 31.31 -57.53
CA LYS A 4 -15.11 30.75 -56.18
C LYS A 4 -15.50 31.80 -55.12
N ARG A 5 -16.21 31.36 -54.07
CA ARG A 5 -15.78 31.56 -52.67
C ARG A 5 -16.55 30.67 -51.69
N PHE A 6 -15.82 29.72 -51.11
CA PHE A 6 -16.20 28.89 -49.97
C PHE A 6 -15.84 29.68 -48.71
N TRP A 7 -16.76 29.83 -47.77
CA TRP A 7 -16.48 30.40 -46.45
C TRP A 7 -16.43 29.22 -45.46
N GLY A 8 -15.22 28.72 -45.22
CA GLY A 8 -14.97 27.76 -44.15
C GLY A 8 -14.85 28.53 -42.84
N MET A 9 -15.76 28.26 -41.91
CA MET A 9 -15.68 28.76 -40.53
C MET A 9 -14.68 27.87 -39.79
N ILE A 10 -13.44 28.35 -39.64
CA ILE A 10 -12.44 27.72 -38.76
C ILE A 10 -12.80 28.14 -37.34
N VAL A 11 -13.39 27.23 -36.57
CA VAL A 11 -13.47 27.34 -35.12
C VAL A 11 -12.08 27.01 -34.60
N LEU A 12 -11.33 28.04 -34.25
CA LEU A 12 -10.05 27.90 -33.57
C LEU A 12 -10.35 27.65 -32.09
N SER A 13 -10.54 26.40 -31.70
CA SER A 13 -10.58 25.99 -30.29
C SER A 13 -9.17 26.15 -29.72
N VAL A 14 -8.92 27.25 -29.03
CA VAL A 14 -7.73 27.41 -28.20
C VAL A 14 -7.96 26.55 -26.96
N THR A 15 -7.49 25.31 -27.01
CA THR A 15 -7.33 24.50 -25.79
C THR A 15 -6.19 25.11 -25.00
N LEU A 16 -6.54 25.88 -23.97
CA LEU A 16 -5.61 26.36 -22.97
C LEU A 16 -5.17 25.13 -22.15
N LEU A 17 -4.02 24.55 -22.49
CA LEU A 17 -3.31 23.62 -21.62
C LEU A 17 -2.81 24.42 -20.41
N VAL A 18 -3.57 24.39 -19.32
CA VAL A 18 -3.08 24.78 -18.00
C VAL A 18 -2.10 23.69 -17.59
N LEU A 19 -0.82 24.04 -17.48
CA LEU A 19 0.16 23.20 -16.82
C LEU A 19 -0.32 22.96 -15.38
N SER A 20 -0.57 21.70 -15.05
CA SER A 20 -0.76 21.23 -13.69
C SER A 20 0.49 21.62 -12.90
N ALA A 21 0.35 22.59 -12.00
CA ALA A 21 1.28 22.69 -10.89
C ALA A 21 0.94 21.51 -9.96
N CYS A 22 1.91 20.62 -9.78
CA CYS A 22 1.85 19.57 -8.77
C CYS A 22 1.92 20.23 -7.39
N GLY A 23 1.01 19.84 -6.52
CA GLY A 23 0.71 20.48 -5.25
C GLY A 23 -0.79 20.31 -5.03
N GLY A 24 -1.17 19.21 -4.36
CA GLY A 24 -2.55 18.93 -4.02
C GLY A 24 -3.13 20.13 -3.27
N GLU A 25 -4.13 20.78 -3.84
CA GLU A 25 -5.00 21.69 -3.08
C GLU A 25 -5.81 20.80 -2.13
N GLY A 26 -5.48 20.84 -0.84
CA GLY A 26 -6.17 20.07 0.20
C GLY A 26 -7.69 20.22 0.09
N SER A 27 -8.41 19.11 0.16
CA SER A 27 -9.85 19.03 -0.12
C SER A 27 -10.73 19.47 1.05
N GLY A 28 -10.39 20.56 1.75
CA GLY A 28 -11.18 21.02 2.91
C GLY A 28 -11.07 22.50 3.29
N ASP A 29 -12.22 23.14 3.49
CA ASP A 29 -12.41 24.43 4.19
C ASP A 29 -12.37 24.27 5.74
N GLY A 30 -11.75 23.19 6.22
CA GLY A 30 -11.67 22.87 7.65
C GLY A 30 -10.83 23.91 8.41
N SER A 31 -11.17 24.15 9.68
CA SER A 31 -10.29 24.87 10.60
C SER A 31 -9.55 23.85 11.44
N GLY A 32 -8.27 23.58 11.14
CA GLY A 32 -7.53 22.57 11.88
C GLY A 32 -6.21 22.18 11.23
N ALA A 33 -5.59 21.13 11.76
CA ALA A 33 -4.33 20.59 11.26
C ALA A 33 -4.47 20.05 9.83
N ASN A 34 -3.41 20.19 9.04
CA ASN A 34 -3.28 19.58 7.72
C ASN A 34 -2.81 18.13 7.90
N ILE A 35 -3.62 17.15 7.51
CA ILE A 35 -3.32 15.73 7.74
C ILE A 35 -3.26 14.97 6.42
N ALA A 36 -2.11 14.36 6.14
CA ALA A 36 -1.98 13.37 5.08
C ALA A 36 -2.51 12.02 5.55
N ILE A 37 -3.61 11.58 4.94
CA ILE A 37 -4.34 10.35 5.31
C ILE A 37 -4.06 9.18 4.37
N GLY A 38 -3.15 9.37 3.42
CA GLY A 38 -2.81 8.39 2.38
C GLY A 38 -3.68 8.49 1.12
N PRO A 39 -3.26 7.83 0.01
CA PRO A 39 -3.94 7.94 -1.28
C PRO A 39 -5.42 7.49 -1.22
N PRO A 40 -6.30 8.02 -2.10
CA PRO A 40 -7.73 7.74 -2.06
C PRO A 40 -8.09 6.24 -2.10
N ALA A 41 -7.30 5.43 -2.82
CA ALA A 41 -7.49 3.99 -3.00
C ALA A 41 -6.46 3.16 -2.21
N SER A 42 -6.19 3.55 -0.97
CA SER A 42 -5.22 2.89 -0.09
C SER A 42 -5.87 2.39 1.21
N ALA A 43 -5.31 1.33 1.79
CA ALA A 43 -5.69 0.88 3.13
C ALA A 43 -5.38 1.94 4.21
N THR A 44 -4.37 2.79 3.99
CA THR A 44 -4.03 3.91 4.88
C THR A 44 -5.16 4.90 4.98
N ASN A 45 -5.85 5.22 3.88
CA ASN A 45 -6.99 6.13 3.89
C ASN A 45 -8.15 5.58 4.72
N GLY A 46 -8.52 4.31 4.50
CA GLY A 46 -9.56 3.63 5.28
C GLY A 46 -9.21 3.58 6.77
N LEU A 47 -7.99 3.19 7.12
CA LEU A 47 -7.56 3.10 8.51
C LEU A 47 -7.43 4.45 9.20
N SER A 48 -7.02 5.51 8.49
CA SER A 48 -6.96 6.87 9.03
C SER A 48 -8.33 7.33 9.53
N LYS A 49 -9.40 7.02 8.80
CA LYS A 49 -10.77 7.31 9.21
C LYS A 49 -11.17 6.57 10.49
N VAL A 50 -10.79 5.30 10.62
CA VAL A 50 -11.01 4.53 11.86
C VAL A 50 -10.23 5.11 13.05
N ILE A 51 -9.01 5.60 12.82
CA ILE A 51 -8.23 6.32 13.85
C ILE A 51 -8.98 7.59 14.27
N PHE A 52 -9.46 8.39 13.32
CA PHE A 52 -10.22 9.62 13.61
C PHE A 52 -11.50 9.34 14.40
N GLU A 53 -12.27 8.32 14.01
CA GLU A 53 -13.45 7.86 14.75
C GLU A 53 -13.11 7.51 16.21
N ALA A 54 -11.95 6.91 16.46
CA ALA A 54 -11.50 6.55 17.79
C ALA A 54 -11.18 7.77 18.68
N TYR A 55 -10.77 8.89 18.09
CA TYR A 55 -10.53 10.17 18.78
C TYR A 55 -11.73 11.13 18.72
N GLY A 56 -12.82 10.73 18.06
CA GLY A 56 -14.02 11.54 17.90
C GLY A 56 -13.84 12.74 16.95
N LEU A 57 -12.87 12.68 16.04
CA LEU A 57 -12.65 13.73 15.03
C LEU A 57 -13.68 13.61 13.92
N GLU A 58 -14.36 14.70 13.60
CA GLU A 58 -15.39 14.80 12.58
C GLU A 58 -14.88 15.50 11.32
N GLU A 59 -15.65 15.40 10.23
CA GLU A 59 -15.36 16.13 8.99
C GLU A 59 -15.39 17.65 9.28
N GLY A 60 -14.28 18.32 9.00
CA GLY A 60 -14.10 19.77 9.22
C GLY A 60 -13.19 20.14 10.39
N ASP A 61 -12.88 19.21 11.29
CA ASP A 61 -11.92 19.41 12.40
C ASP A 61 -10.47 19.45 11.92
N TYR A 62 -10.22 18.97 10.70
CA TYR A 62 -8.92 18.94 10.05
C TYR A 62 -9.06 19.17 8.54
N LYS A 63 -7.93 19.41 7.88
CA LYS A 63 -7.83 19.48 6.42
C LYS A 63 -7.16 18.21 5.92
N GLU A 64 -7.88 17.44 5.12
CA GLU A 64 -7.35 16.20 4.54
C GLU A 64 -6.48 16.45 3.30
N PHE A 65 -5.40 15.70 3.23
CA PHE A 65 -4.51 15.57 2.08
C PHE A 65 -4.41 14.08 1.73
N GLN A 66 -4.68 13.73 0.49
CA GLN A 66 -4.71 12.33 0.03
C GLN A 66 -3.47 12.04 -0.82
N GLU A 67 -2.31 12.11 -0.18
CA GLU A 67 -1.00 12.08 -0.83
C GLU A 67 -0.30 10.70 -0.66
N GLY A 68 0.59 10.38 -1.59
CA GLY A 68 1.55 9.29 -1.42
C GLY A 68 2.56 9.60 -0.32
N PHE A 69 3.26 8.59 0.20
CA PHE A 69 4.13 8.78 1.37
C PHE A 69 5.31 9.73 1.13
N GLY A 70 5.83 9.76 -0.11
CA GLY A 70 6.91 10.69 -0.47
C GLY A 70 6.42 12.14 -0.41
N ASP A 71 5.34 12.43 -1.13
CA ASP A 71 4.74 13.77 -1.18
C ASP A 71 4.23 14.22 0.20
N ALA A 72 3.68 13.30 1.00
CA ALA A 72 3.28 13.57 2.38
C ALA A 72 4.48 13.93 3.26
N ALA A 73 5.60 13.21 3.15
CA ALA A 73 6.82 13.51 3.90
C ALA A 73 7.41 14.88 3.49
N ASP A 74 7.44 15.20 2.20
CA ASP A 74 7.88 16.52 1.70
C ASP A 74 6.95 17.64 2.22
N GLY A 75 5.63 17.40 2.24
CA GLY A 75 4.66 18.31 2.83
C GLY A 75 4.89 18.56 4.32
N VAL A 76 5.26 17.52 5.08
CA VAL A 76 5.61 17.64 6.51
C VAL A 76 6.92 18.42 6.68
N GLN A 77 7.93 18.12 5.87
CA GLN A 77 9.20 18.84 5.87
C GLN A 77 8.99 20.35 5.66
N ASP A 78 8.13 20.71 4.70
CA ASP A 78 7.89 22.10 4.34
C ASP A 78 6.90 22.81 5.28
N GLY A 79 6.26 22.08 6.19
CA GLY A 79 5.25 22.61 7.12
C GLY A 79 3.89 22.87 6.47
N ASN A 80 3.64 22.30 5.29
CA ASN A 80 2.34 22.33 4.63
C ASN A 80 1.42 21.21 5.15
N ILE A 81 1.99 20.15 5.71
CA ILE A 81 1.29 19.03 6.35
C ILE A 81 1.78 18.95 7.78
N ASP A 82 0.86 18.90 8.74
CA ASP A 82 1.17 18.85 10.17
C ASP A 82 1.34 17.40 10.65
N ILE A 83 0.54 16.47 10.11
CA ILE A 83 0.56 15.04 10.44
C ILE A 83 0.54 14.22 9.16
N SER A 84 1.40 13.20 9.06
CA SER A 84 1.32 12.18 8.02
C SER A 84 1.11 10.80 8.62
N ILE A 85 0.06 10.12 8.18
CA ILE A 85 -0.28 8.75 8.60
C ILE A 85 0.13 7.78 7.51
N GLY A 86 0.80 6.69 7.87
CA GLY A 86 1.20 5.66 6.92
C GLY A 86 1.25 4.26 7.44
N ILE A 87 1.08 3.29 6.53
CA ILE A 87 1.24 1.87 6.79
C ILE A 87 2.50 1.43 6.06
N LEU A 88 3.56 1.17 6.82
CA LEU A 88 4.92 1.07 6.31
C LEU A 88 5.69 -0.06 6.99
N GLY A 89 6.79 -0.50 6.40
CA GLY A 89 7.77 -1.36 7.05
C GLY A 89 8.55 -0.62 8.15
N LEU A 90 9.19 -1.39 9.03
CA LEU A 90 10.05 -0.85 10.11
C LEU A 90 11.53 -1.24 9.94
N PRO A 91 12.46 -0.28 9.89
CA PRO A 91 12.23 1.16 9.70
C PRO A 91 11.77 1.51 8.28
N ALA A 92 11.21 2.70 8.10
CA ALA A 92 10.81 3.28 6.82
C ALA A 92 11.80 4.37 6.38
N ALA A 93 12.36 4.21 5.18
CA ALA A 93 13.34 5.15 4.63
C ALA A 93 12.79 6.58 4.47
N SER A 94 11.49 6.74 4.17
CA SER A 94 10.85 8.05 4.08
C SER A 94 10.85 8.81 5.40
N ILE A 95 10.67 8.13 6.53
CA ILE A 95 10.71 8.73 7.87
C ILE A 95 12.15 9.08 8.26
N GLU A 96 13.12 8.22 7.94
CA GLU A 96 14.55 8.51 8.16
C GLU A 96 15.03 9.71 7.34
N ASN A 97 14.59 9.82 6.09
CA ASN A 97 14.90 10.94 5.21
C ASN A 97 14.25 12.23 5.72
N LEU A 98 12.98 12.17 6.14
CA LEU A 98 12.29 13.29 6.76
C LEU A 98 13.03 13.78 8.00
N GLN A 99 13.45 12.87 8.90
CA GLN A 99 14.25 13.24 10.06
C GLN A 99 15.60 13.85 9.67
N SER A 100 16.26 13.29 8.67
CA SER A 100 17.55 13.81 8.19
C SER A 100 17.44 15.23 7.64
N ALA A 101 16.30 15.57 7.03
CA ALA A 101 16.05 16.88 6.44
C ALA A 101 15.50 17.91 7.44
N ALA A 102 14.52 17.52 8.27
CA ALA A 102 13.83 18.40 9.20
C ALA A 102 14.53 18.53 10.56
N GLY A 103 15.12 17.43 11.05
CA GLY A 103 15.85 17.36 12.32
C GLY A 103 14.98 17.28 13.58
N ASP A 104 13.66 17.32 13.44
CA ASP A 104 12.71 17.45 14.55
C ASP A 104 11.45 16.57 14.36
N VAL A 105 11.57 15.40 13.75
CA VAL A 105 10.45 14.46 13.55
C VAL A 105 10.08 13.79 14.87
N LYS A 106 8.77 13.56 15.05
CA LYS A 106 8.19 12.76 16.12
C LYS A 106 7.24 11.71 15.57
N LEU A 107 7.18 10.58 16.26
CA LEU A 107 6.12 9.59 16.09
C LEU A 107 5.02 9.86 17.12
N ILE A 108 3.77 9.89 16.66
CA ILE A 108 2.59 10.00 17.53
C ILE A 108 2.19 8.58 17.97
N SER A 109 2.13 8.37 19.28
CA SER A 109 1.63 7.14 19.88
C SER A 109 0.10 7.15 19.90
N LEU A 110 -0.52 6.02 19.57
CA LEU A 110 -1.95 5.81 19.79
C LEU A 110 -2.22 5.56 21.28
N THR A 111 -3.40 5.94 21.76
CA THR A 111 -3.88 5.57 23.10
C THR A 111 -4.37 4.12 23.15
N ASP A 112 -4.42 3.53 24.34
CA ASP A 112 -5.04 2.22 24.58
C ASP A 112 -6.49 2.18 24.07
N GLU A 113 -7.24 3.28 24.24
CA GLU A 113 -8.63 3.39 23.78
C GLU A 113 -8.71 3.38 22.25
N ALA A 114 -7.82 4.10 21.57
CA ALA A 114 -7.74 4.10 20.12
C ALA A 114 -7.33 2.73 19.57
N VAL A 115 -6.33 2.09 20.16
CA VAL A 115 -5.92 0.72 19.78
C VAL A 115 -7.08 -0.26 19.96
N ALA A 116 -7.78 -0.23 21.09
CA ALA A 116 -8.92 -1.11 21.35
C ALA A 116 -10.08 -0.86 20.37
N HIS A 117 -10.31 0.40 19.98
CA HIS A 117 -11.29 0.75 18.95
C HIS A 117 -10.90 0.16 17.59
N ILE A 118 -9.64 0.30 17.18
CA ILE A 118 -9.14 -0.22 15.90
C ILE A 118 -9.21 -1.75 15.86
N GLU A 119 -8.75 -2.45 16.90
CA GLU A 119 -8.79 -3.92 16.95
C GLU A 119 -10.23 -4.48 16.94
N LYS A 120 -11.20 -3.70 17.43
CA LYS A 120 -12.61 -4.08 17.44
C LYS A 120 -13.25 -3.94 16.06
N ASN A 121 -12.83 -2.95 15.28
CA ASN A 121 -13.46 -2.58 14.02
C ASN A 121 -12.66 -3.03 12.77
N THR A 122 -11.46 -3.58 12.97
CA THR A 122 -10.56 -4.02 11.89
C THR A 122 -9.84 -5.33 12.25
N GLN A 123 -9.10 -5.89 11.31
CA GLN A 123 -8.22 -7.04 11.52
C GLN A 123 -6.82 -6.66 12.01
N TYR A 124 -6.52 -5.36 12.14
CA TYR A 124 -5.25 -4.90 12.70
C TYR A 124 -5.13 -5.35 14.16
N LYS A 125 -3.87 -5.47 14.61
CA LYS A 125 -3.53 -5.89 15.97
C LYS A 125 -2.63 -4.90 16.65
N ALA A 126 -2.78 -4.77 17.97
CA ALA A 126 -1.91 -3.94 18.79
C ALA A 126 -0.43 -4.30 18.58
N MET A 127 0.42 -3.29 18.47
CA MET A 127 1.87 -3.41 18.38
C MET A 127 2.54 -2.26 19.14
N THR A 128 3.76 -2.50 19.59
CA THR A 128 4.66 -1.44 20.06
C THR A 128 5.85 -1.36 19.11
N ILE A 129 6.16 -0.16 18.63
CA ILE A 129 7.45 0.14 17.99
C ILE A 129 8.44 0.40 19.13
N PRO A 130 9.44 -0.47 19.35
CA PRO A 130 10.36 -0.30 20.47
C PRO A 130 11.20 0.97 20.34
N ALA A 131 11.54 1.62 21.45
CA ALA A 131 12.52 2.70 21.50
C ALA A 131 13.81 2.33 20.75
N GLY A 132 14.35 3.27 19.98
CA GLY A 132 15.53 3.07 19.15
C GLY A 132 15.28 2.29 17.85
N THR A 133 14.02 2.09 17.44
CA THR A 133 13.72 1.62 16.07
C THR A 133 14.14 2.67 15.04
N TYR A 134 13.91 3.95 15.38
CA TYR A 134 14.54 5.09 14.72
C TYR A 134 15.52 5.77 15.67
N ASP A 135 16.62 6.31 15.14
CA ASP A 135 17.67 6.98 15.94
C ASP A 135 17.14 8.19 16.76
N PHE A 136 16.07 8.84 16.29
CA PHE A 136 15.46 9.99 16.95
C PHE A 136 14.33 9.62 17.95
N GLN A 137 13.97 8.34 18.01
CA GLN A 137 12.83 7.86 18.78
C GLN A 137 13.30 7.22 20.09
N ASP A 138 13.28 8.00 21.18
CA ASP A 138 13.77 7.60 22.50
C ASP A 138 12.76 6.81 23.35
N GLU A 139 11.47 6.81 22.97
CA GLU A 139 10.38 6.17 23.71
C GLU A 139 9.65 5.15 22.86
N ASP A 140 9.08 4.12 23.49
CA ASP A 140 8.20 3.17 22.83
C ASP A 140 6.97 3.89 22.25
N VAL A 141 6.55 3.50 21.04
CA VAL A 141 5.36 4.05 20.38
C VAL A 141 4.30 2.96 20.26
N GLN A 142 3.14 3.19 20.87
CA GLN A 142 2.00 2.29 20.76
C GLN A 142 1.27 2.54 19.42
N THR A 143 0.98 1.46 18.71
CA THR A 143 0.38 1.50 17.38
C THR A 143 -0.34 0.19 17.05
N VAL A 144 -0.68 -0.02 15.79
CA VAL A 144 -1.23 -1.27 15.27
C VAL A 144 -0.46 -1.79 14.05
N THR A 145 -0.57 -3.09 13.78
CA THR A 145 0.10 -3.78 12.67
C THR A 145 -0.86 -4.67 11.90
N ALA A 146 -0.51 -4.92 10.64
CA ALA A 146 -1.15 -5.85 9.71
C ALA A 146 -0.06 -6.60 8.91
N TYR A 147 -0.47 -7.44 7.97
CA TYR A 147 0.43 -8.11 7.05
C TYR A 147 0.29 -7.56 5.64
N ALA A 148 1.44 -7.17 5.06
CA ALA A 148 1.58 -6.95 3.64
C ALA A 148 1.71 -8.30 2.95
N ILE A 149 0.86 -8.54 1.96
CA ILE A 149 0.77 -9.81 1.23
C ILE A 149 0.85 -9.58 -0.27
N LEU A 150 1.19 -10.64 -1.00
CA LEU A 150 1.20 -10.66 -2.46
C LEU A 150 0.00 -11.44 -2.98
N MET A 151 -0.79 -10.81 -3.86
CA MET A 151 -1.90 -11.42 -4.57
C MET A 151 -1.55 -11.59 -6.05
N ALA A 152 -1.98 -12.70 -6.66
CA ALA A 152 -1.83 -13.02 -8.06
C ALA A 152 -3.18 -13.04 -8.77
N ASN A 153 -3.19 -12.58 -10.03
CA ASN A 153 -4.35 -12.66 -10.90
C ASN A 153 -4.45 -14.05 -11.54
N THR A 154 -5.52 -14.80 -11.23
CA THR A 154 -5.72 -16.19 -11.67
C THR A 154 -6.04 -16.35 -13.16
N ASP A 155 -6.34 -15.25 -13.85
CA ASP A 155 -6.59 -15.23 -15.29
C ASP A 155 -5.31 -15.04 -16.10
N THR A 156 -4.21 -14.67 -15.44
CA THR A 156 -2.96 -14.29 -16.10
C THR A 156 -1.73 -15.05 -15.60
N ILE A 157 -1.77 -15.53 -14.35
CA ILE A 157 -0.71 -16.32 -13.74
C ILE A 157 -1.16 -17.77 -13.66
N ASP A 158 -0.46 -18.64 -14.39
CA ASP A 158 -0.72 -20.08 -14.36
C ASP A 158 -0.09 -20.76 -13.14
N GLU A 159 -0.47 -22.01 -12.89
CA GLU A 159 0.01 -22.77 -11.72
C GLU A 159 1.55 -22.78 -11.63
N GLU A 160 2.24 -23.03 -12.75
CA GLU A 160 3.69 -23.12 -12.76
C GLU A 160 4.37 -21.78 -12.51
N THR A 161 3.89 -20.70 -13.14
CA THR A 161 4.40 -19.34 -12.88
C THR A 161 4.18 -18.98 -11.42
N GLY A 162 2.99 -19.22 -10.87
CA GLY A 162 2.72 -18.97 -9.45
C GLY A 162 3.63 -19.77 -8.52
N TYR A 163 3.95 -21.03 -8.85
CA TYR A 163 4.93 -21.82 -8.10
C TYR A 163 6.32 -21.18 -8.14
N GLN A 164 6.82 -20.82 -9.32
CA GLN A 164 8.17 -20.23 -9.46
C GLN A 164 8.29 -18.86 -8.80
N LEU A 165 7.24 -18.03 -8.88
CA LEU A 165 7.17 -16.75 -8.18
C LEU A 165 7.25 -16.94 -6.67
N THR A 166 6.43 -17.84 -6.13
CA THR A 166 6.40 -18.16 -4.68
C THR A 166 7.74 -18.69 -4.20
N LYS A 167 8.28 -19.68 -4.91
CA LYS A 167 9.58 -20.29 -4.62
C LYS A 167 10.68 -19.26 -4.60
N THR A 168 10.78 -18.46 -5.66
CA THR A 168 11.81 -17.43 -5.77
C THR A 168 11.66 -16.38 -4.67
N MET A 169 10.44 -15.92 -4.40
CA MET A 169 10.16 -14.92 -3.37
C MET A 169 10.72 -15.37 -2.01
N ILE A 170 10.51 -16.63 -1.62
CA ILE A 170 10.98 -17.17 -0.35
C ILE A 170 12.48 -17.53 -0.38
N GLU A 171 12.93 -18.30 -1.38
CA GLU A 171 14.32 -18.79 -1.41
C GLU A 171 15.34 -17.69 -1.70
N LYS A 172 14.91 -16.60 -2.37
CA LYS A 172 15.76 -15.48 -2.78
C LYS A 172 15.50 -14.19 -2.02
N ALA A 173 14.68 -14.21 -0.98
CA ALA A 173 14.41 -13.04 -0.12
C ALA A 173 15.70 -12.33 0.33
N SER A 174 16.73 -13.09 0.71
CA SER A 174 18.03 -12.53 1.13
C SER A 174 18.85 -11.83 0.04
N GLU A 175 18.49 -11.97 -1.25
CA GLU A 175 19.10 -11.21 -2.35
C GLU A 175 18.48 -9.81 -2.51
N ASN A 176 17.32 -9.56 -1.89
CA ASN A 176 16.68 -8.25 -1.85
C ASN A 176 17.28 -7.42 -0.70
N THR A 177 17.79 -6.24 -1.03
CA THR A 177 18.53 -5.37 -0.11
C THR A 177 17.62 -4.49 0.74
N HIS A 178 16.32 -4.44 0.42
CA HIS A 178 15.34 -3.72 1.21
C HIS A 178 15.20 -4.32 2.61
N ALA A 179 15.14 -3.47 3.65
CA ALA A 179 15.15 -3.89 5.05
C ALA A 179 14.05 -4.91 5.42
N GLN A 180 12.88 -4.80 4.77
CA GLN A 180 11.73 -5.68 5.00
C GLN A 180 11.86 -7.06 4.35
N ALA A 181 12.78 -7.27 3.40
CA ALA A 181 12.93 -8.57 2.75
C ALA A 181 13.33 -9.69 3.72
N LYS A 182 13.94 -9.33 4.87
CA LYS A 182 14.27 -10.28 5.95
C LYS A 182 13.03 -10.95 6.56
N GLU A 183 11.86 -10.34 6.41
CA GLU A 183 10.59 -10.83 6.97
C GLU A 183 9.92 -11.84 6.02
N THR A 184 10.31 -11.86 4.75
CA THR A 184 9.84 -12.81 3.73
C THR A 184 10.50 -14.16 3.97
N THR A 185 9.92 -14.94 4.89
CA THR A 185 10.46 -16.23 5.33
C THR A 185 9.41 -17.33 5.26
N LEU A 186 9.85 -18.60 5.25
CA LEU A 186 8.92 -19.73 5.30
C LEU A 186 8.07 -19.74 6.59
N GLU A 187 8.62 -19.26 7.71
CA GLU A 187 7.90 -19.15 8.99
C GLU A 187 6.74 -18.16 8.90
N ASN A 188 6.91 -17.07 8.15
CA ASN A 188 5.91 -16.02 8.02
C ASN A 188 4.97 -16.22 6.83
N ALA A 189 5.31 -17.10 5.88
CA ALA A 189 4.74 -17.13 4.53
C ALA A 189 3.21 -17.20 4.43
N LEU A 190 2.53 -17.78 5.43
CA LEU A 190 1.06 -17.95 5.44
C LEU A 190 0.34 -16.96 6.38
N LYS A 191 1.05 -16.04 7.05
CA LYS A 191 0.43 -15.05 7.94
C LYS A 191 -0.45 -14.08 7.14
N GLY A 192 -1.66 -13.82 7.61
CA GLY A 192 -2.63 -12.97 6.91
C GLY A 192 -3.29 -13.65 5.71
N SER A 193 -3.18 -14.98 5.58
CA SER A 193 -3.84 -15.73 4.51
C SER A 193 -5.26 -16.16 4.88
N GLU A 194 -5.68 -16.00 6.14
CA GLU A 194 -6.93 -16.51 6.67
C GLU A 194 -8.14 -16.03 5.85
N GLY A 195 -8.92 -16.98 5.31
CA GLY A 195 -10.09 -16.70 4.47
C GLY A 195 -9.78 -16.41 3.00
N LEU A 196 -8.52 -16.16 2.62
CA LEU A 196 -8.12 -15.89 1.25
C LEU A 196 -7.93 -17.19 0.44
N PRO A 197 -8.34 -17.22 -0.85
CA PRO A 197 -8.04 -18.32 -1.74
C PRO A 197 -6.55 -18.32 -2.09
N ILE A 198 -5.85 -19.43 -1.89
CA ILE A 198 -4.43 -19.57 -2.23
C ILE A 198 -4.26 -20.01 -3.68
N HIS A 199 -3.26 -19.44 -4.35
CA HIS A 199 -2.89 -19.86 -5.69
C HIS A 199 -2.37 -21.32 -5.66
N PRO A 200 -2.80 -22.21 -6.58
CA PRO A 200 -2.43 -23.63 -6.53
C PRO A 200 -0.90 -23.86 -6.59
N GLY A 201 -0.18 -23.05 -7.37
CA GLY A 201 1.28 -23.08 -7.42
C GLY A 201 1.95 -22.69 -6.09
N ALA A 202 1.39 -21.71 -5.37
CA ALA A 202 1.91 -21.29 -4.07
C ALA A 202 1.66 -22.37 -3.01
N LYS A 203 0.44 -22.92 -2.97
CA LYS A 203 0.10 -24.06 -2.10
C LYS A 203 1.06 -25.23 -2.32
N ARG A 204 1.30 -25.60 -3.58
CA ARG A 204 2.22 -26.68 -3.93
C ARG A 204 3.62 -26.44 -3.36
N TYR A 205 4.17 -25.24 -3.54
CA TYR A 205 5.47 -24.88 -2.98
C TYR A 205 5.49 -24.99 -1.44
N TYR A 206 4.53 -24.40 -0.75
CA TYR A 206 4.50 -24.42 0.71
C TYR A 206 4.33 -25.81 1.30
N GLU A 207 3.50 -26.66 0.70
CA GLU A 207 3.34 -28.06 1.11
C GLU A 207 4.62 -28.87 0.88
N GLU A 208 5.36 -28.63 -0.21
CA GLU A 208 6.69 -29.23 -0.43
C GLU A 208 7.71 -28.80 0.64
N GLN A 209 7.59 -27.56 1.15
CA GLN A 209 8.39 -27.05 2.26
C GLN A 209 7.89 -27.54 3.63
N GLY A 210 6.86 -28.37 3.68
CA GLY A 210 6.35 -28.99 4.91
C GLY A 210 5.33 -28.14 5.69
N LEU A 211 4.83 -27.05 5.10
CA LEU A 211 3.73 -26.28 5.70
C LEU A 211 2.38 -26.95 5.45
N THR A 212 1.47 -26.81 6.40
CA THR A 212 0.05 -27.14 6.19
C THR A 212 -0.66 -25.91 5.66
N VAL A 213 -1.37 -26.05 4.54
CA VAL A 213 -2.10 -24.98 3.87
C VAL A 213 -3.59 -25.32 3.85
N ASP A 214 -4.36 -24.70 4.74
CA ASP A 214 -5.80 -24.97 4.89
C ASP A 214 -6.70 -24.01 4.06
N ASN A 215 -6.09 -23.05 3.37
CA ASN A 215 -6.78 -22.08 2.54
C ASN A 215 -7.58 -22.77 1.40
N PRO A 216 -8.73 -22.20 1.00
CA PRO A 216 -9.40 -22.63 -0.23
C PRO A 216 -8.44 -22.45 -1.42
N VAL A 217 -8.44 -23.38 -2.37
CA VAL A 217 -7.57 -23.29 -3.55
C VAL A 217 -8.30 -22.49 -4.64
N ALA A 218 -7.64 -21.46 -5.17
CA ALA A 218 -8.17 -20.65 -6.24
C ALA A 218 -8.30 -21.45 -7.56
N GLU A 219 -9.34 -21.17 -8.35
CA GLU A 219 -9.43 -21.67 -9.72
C GLU A 219 -8.57 -20.80 -10.63
N VAL A 220 -7.62 -21.44 -11.35
CA VAL A 220 -6.73 -20.75 -12.29
C VAL A 220 -7.20 -21.01 -13.71
N THR A 221 -7.41 -19.93 -14.48
CA THR A 221 -7.82 -20.01 -15.89
C THR A 221 -6.68 -19.69 -16.85
N ALA A 222 -5.58 -19.11 -16.34
CA ALA A 222 -4.38 -18.80 -17.10
C ALA A 222 -3.72 -20.05 -17.71
N ASP A 223 -3.23 -19.93 -18.95
CA ASP A 223 -2.59 -21.01 -19.71
C ASP A 223 -1.06 -20.87 -19.83
N GLY A 224 -0.47 -19.87 -19.16
CA GLY A 224 0.95 -19.59 -19.17
C GLY A 224 1.46 -18.87 -20.42
N SER A 225 0.57 -18.41 -21.30
CA SER A 225 0.95 -17.68 -22.53
C SER A 225 1.43 -16.25 -22.26
N LYS A 226 0.93 -15.58 -21.22
CA LYS A 226 1.33 -14.22 -20.85
C LYS A 226 2.74 -14.24 -20.24
N LYS A 227 3.66 -13.47 -20.83
CA LYS A 227 5.06 -13.39 -20.38
C LYS A 227 5.45 -12.03 -19.81
N GLU A 228 4.75 -10.98 -20.21
CA GLU A 228 4.92 -9.64 -19.65
C GLU A 228 3.89 -9.46 -18.53
N LEU A 229 4.37 -9.31 -17.29
CA LEU A 229 3.55 -9.22 -16.10
C LEU A 229 3.73 -7.86 -15.41
N VAL A 230 2.68 -7.36 -14.79
CA VAL A 230 2.67 -6.10 -14.05
C VAL A 230 2.47 -6.36 -12.56
N LEU A 231 3.39 -5.84 -11.76
CA LEU A 231 3.32 -5.82 -10.29
C LEU A 231 2.84 -4.44 -9.80
N GLY A 232 1.65 -4.37 -9.23
CA GLY A 232 1.20 -3.20 -8.47
C GLY A 232 1.90 -3.12 -7.12
N THR A 233 2.38 -1.93 -6.79
CA THR A 233 3.11 -1.66 -5.57
C THR A 233 2.38 -0.59 -4.75
N GLY A 234 2.98 0.58 -4.55
CA GLY A 234 2.38 1.76 -3.93
C GLY A 234 3.19 2.98 -4.35
N SER A 235 3.05 4.09 -3.65
CA SER A 235 3.84 5.30 -3.92
C SER A 235 5.36 5.08 -3.76
N GLN A 236 6.18 5.83 -4.49
CA GLN A 236 7.65 5.74 -4.45
C GLN A 236 8.26 5.93 -3.05
N GLY A 237 7.67 6.79 -2.22
CA GLY A 237 8.10 7.00 -0.82
C GLY A 237 7.60 5.95 0.17
N GLY A 238 6.82 4.98 -0.30
CA GLY A 238 6.31 3.86 0.50
C GLY A 238 7.28 2.67 0.55
N THR A 239 6.87 1.63 1.28
CA THR A 239 7.65 0.39 1.38
C THR A 239 7.48 -0.53 0.16
N TYR A 240 6.27 -0.58 -0.41
CA TYR A 240 5.95 -1.51 -1.50
C TYR A 240 6.77 -1.25 -2.77
N TYR A 241 6.97 0.02 -3.15
CA TYR A 241 7.62 0.37 -4.41
C TYR A 241 9.08 -0.10 -4.50
N PRO A 242 10.00 0.29 -3.59
CA PRO A 242 11.39 -0.16 -3.64
C PRO A 242 11.52 -1.67 -3.41
N LEU A 243 10.78 -2.23 -2.44
CA LEU A 243 10.79 -3.67 -2.16
C LEU A 243 10.33 -4.49 -3.38
N GLY A 244 9.20 -4.11 -3.98
CA GLY A 244 8.61 -4.76 -5.14
C GLY A 244 9.47 -4.62 -6.40
N GLY A 245 10.16 -3.48 -6.59
CA GLY A 245 11.11 -3.30 -7.68
C GLY A 245 12.31 -4.25 -7.60
N GLU A 246 12.86 -4.46 -6.40
CA GLU A 246 13.91 -5.45 -6.19
C GLU A 246 13.39 -6.89 -6.34
N MET A 247 12.18 -7.19 -5.87
CA MET A 247 11.51 -8.49 -6.11
C MET A 247 11.34 -8.77 -7.61
N ALA A 248 10.85 -7.79 -8.39
CA ALA A 248 10.72 -7.90 -9.84
C ALA A 248 12.06 -8.14 -10.52
N THR A 249 13.11 -7.44 -10.09
CA THR A 249 14.48 -7.64 -10.60
C THR A 249 14.98 -9.05 -10.34
N ILE A 250 14.74 -9.60 -9.15
CA ILE A 250 15.13 -10.98 -8.79
C ILE A 250 14.35 -11.99 -9.65
N TRP A 251 13.02 -11.86 -9.76
CA TRP A 251 12.20 -12.74 -10.60
C TRP A 251 12.65 -12.72 -12.06
N ASN A 252 12.91 -11.54 -12.63
CA ASN A 252 13.39 -11.41 -14.02
C ASN A 252 14.74 -12.09 -14.27
N LYS A 253 15.54 -12.27 -13.22
CA LYS A 253 16.85 -12.94 -13.29
C LYS A 253 16.75 -14.45 -13.08
N THR A 254 15.74 -14.94 -12.36
CA THR A 254 15.69 -16.34 -11.89
C THR A 254 14.52 -17.16 -12.41
N VAL A 255 13.43 -16.52 -12.86
CA VAL A 255 12.25 -17.21 -13.40
C VAL A 255 12.28 -17.09 -14.91
N ASP A 256 12.54 -18.21 -15.57
CA ASP A 256 12.66 -18.26 -17.03
C ASP A 256 11.32 -17.98 -17.72
N GLY A 257 11.37 -17.14 -18.76
CA GLY A 257 10.25 -16.96 -19.68
C GLY A 257 9.18 -15.98 -19.21
N ILE A 258 9.43 -15.20 -18.17
CA ILE A 258 8.61 -14.04 -17.78
C ILE A 258 9.47 -12.77 -17.68
N ASN A 259 8.81 -11.62 -17.76
CA ASN A 259 9.36 -10.31 -17.49
C ASN A 259 8.32 -9.51 -16.67
N ILE A 260 8.73 -8.99 -15.53
CA ILE A 260 7.87 -8.30 -14.57
C ILE A 260 8.30 -6.83 -14.51
N THR A 261 7.34 -5.94 -14.68
CA THR A 261 7.49 -4.50 -14.42
C THR A 261 6.71 -4.12 -13.17
N ASN A 262 7.34 -3.44 -12.22
CA ASN A 262 6.64 -2.84 -11.09
C ASN A 262 6.07 -1.47 -11.47
N THR A 263 4.88 -1.18 -10.96
CA THR A 263 4.13 0.05 -11.23
C THR A 263 3.79 0.74 -9.91
N GLU A 264 4.02 2.05 -9.87
CA GLU A 264 3.54 2.92 -8.79
C GLU A 264 2.02 3.05 -8.86
N THR A 265 1.35 2.92 -7.72
CA THR A 265 -0.10 2.96 -7.58
C THR A 265 -0.49 3.63 -6.27
N GLY A 266 -1.80 3.85 -6.06
CA GLY A 266 -2.40 4.19 -4.77
C GLY A 266 -2.36 3.07 -3.72
N ALA A 267 -1.68 1.94 -4.00
CA ALA A 267 -1.53 0.76 -3.15
C ALA A 267 -2.74 -0.18 -3.13
N SER A 268 -3.17 -0.62 -1.94
CA SER A 268 -3.92 -1.86 -1.73
C SER A 268 -5.25 -1.95 -2.47
N ILE A 269 -6.10 -0.91 -2.41
CA ILE A 269 -7.43 -0.96 -3.05
C ILE A 269 -7.28 -0.87 -4.56
N GLU A 270 -6.44 0.05 -5.05
CA GLU A 270 -6.15 0.19 -6.48
C GLU A 270 -5.55 -1.09 -7.08
N ASN A 271 -4.59 -1.73 -6.40
CA ASN A 271 -3.97 -2.96 -6.89
C ASN A 271 -5.00 -4.08 -7.04
N MET A 272 -5.88 -4.27 -6.06
CA MET A 272 -6.94 -5.28 -6.14
C MET A 272 -7.97 -4.95 -7.24
N ALA A 273 -8.38 -3.69 -7.36
CA ALA A 273 -9.28 -3.25 -8.42
C ALA A 273 -8.66 -3.44 -9.82
N THR A 274 -7.36 -3.22 -9.97
CA THR A 274 -6.65 -3.38 -11.25
C THR A 274 -6.43 -4.86 -11.60
N ILE A 275 -6.25 -5.72 -10.59
CA ILE A 275 -6.28 -7.19 -10.78
C ILE A 275 -7.63 -7.63 -11.34
N ARG A 276 -8.73 -7.17 -10.73
CA ARG A 276 -10.10 -7.47 -11.20
C ARG A 276 -10.30 -7.13 -12.67
N GLU A 277 -9.73 -6.01 -13.12
CA GLU A 277 -9.83 -5.52 -14.49
C GLU A 277 -8.92 -6.26 -15.49
N GLY A 278 -8.02 -7.12 -15.01
CA GLY A 278 -7.06 -7.83 -15.85
C GLY A 278 -5.85 -6.99 -16.29
N ASN A 279 -5.72 -5.77 -15.75
CA ASN A 279 -4.64 -4.84 -16.07
C ASN A 279 -3.41 -4.99 -15.14
N MET A 280 -3.50 -5.86 -14.14
CA MET A 280 -2.44 -6.16 -13.19
C MET A 280 -2.40 -7.66 -12.90
N ASP A 281 -1.18 -8.20 -12.84
CA ASP A 281 -0.91 -9.64 -12.71
C ASP A 281 -0.56 -10.01 -11.28
N LEU A 282 0.14 -9.12 -10.58
CA LEU A 282 0.52 -9.24 -9.18
C LEU A 282 0.20 -7.93 -8.47
N GLY A 283 -0.24 -7.99 -7.21
CA GLY A 283 -0.53 -6.80 -6.41
C GLY A 283 -0.09 -6.98 -4.96
N MET A 284 0.68 -6.00 -4.45
CA MET A 284 0.94 -5.89 -3.01
C MET A 284 -0.26 -5.25 -2.32
N THR A 285 -0.69 -5.78 -1.19
CA THR A 285 -1.89 -5.29 -0.50
C THR A 285 -1.85 -5.64 0.99
N VAL A 286 -2.63 -4.92 1.79
CA VAL A 286 -2.87 -5.31 3.18
C VAL A 286 -3.80 -6.52 3.17
N HIS A 287 -3.51 -7.53 3.98
CA HIS A 287 -4.31 -8.76 4.05
C HIS A 287 -5.83 -8.52 4.24
N GLU A 288 -6.21 -7.56 5.10
CA GLU A 288 -7.62 -7.19 5.31
C GLU A 288 -8.28 -6.68 4.02
N THR A 289 -7.60 -5.77 3.30
CA THR A 289 -8.10 -5.24 2.03
C THR A 289 -8.25 -6.35 0.99
N ALA A 290 -7.34 -7.32 0.94
CA ALA A 290 -7.49 -8.48 0.06
C ALA A 290 -8.71 -9.33 0.42
N LEU A 291 -9.01 -9.49 1.72
CA LEU A 291 -10.17 -10.27 2.15
C LEU A 291 -11.47 -9.57 1.76
N PHE A 292 -11.57 -8.26 1.99
CA PHE A 292 -12.70 -7.45 1.55
C PHE A 292 -12.87 -7.51 0.02
N ALA A 293 -11.77 -7.43 -0.72
CA ALA A 293 -11.78 -7.53 -2.18
C ALA A 293 -12.35 -8.87 -2.67
N VAL A 294 -11.87 -9.99 -2.14
CA VAL A 294 -12.35 -11.32 -2.56
C VAL A 294 -13.81 -11.54 -2.15
N ASN A 295 -14.23 -11.06 -0.99
CA ASN A 295 -15.59 -11.24 -0.48
C ASN A 295 -16.60 -10.22 -1.03
N GLY A 296 -16.15 -9.11 -1.63
CA GLY A 296 -17.01 -8.03 -2.09
C GLY A 296 -17.58 -7.20 -0.93
N GLU A 297 -16.74 -6.85 0.03
CA GLU A 297 -17.09 -6.08 1.23
C GLU A 297 -16.45 -4.69 1.20
N GLN A 298 -16.98 -3.75 1.98
CA GLN A 298 -16.43 -2.38 2.14
C GLN A 298 -16.24 -1.67 0.78
N ASP A 299 -15.02 -1.21 0.46
CA ASP A 299 -14.68 -0.54 -0.80
C ASP A 299 -14.93 -1.42 -2.05
N PHE A 300 -15.20 -2.72 -1.87
CA PHE A 300 -15.46 -3.69 -2.93
C PHE A 300 -16.92 -4.18 -2.98
N GLU A 301 -17.85 -3.52 -2.28
CA GLU A 301 -19.28 -3.78 -2.47
C GLU A 301 -19.66 -3.65 -3.96
N ASP A 302 -20.40 -4.64 -4.47
CA ASP A 302 -20.72 -4.84 -5.90
C ASP A 302 -19.53 -4.95 -6.86
N ASN A 303 -18.30 -4.99 -6.33
CA ASN A 303 -17.05 -4.88 -7.08
C ASN A 303 -16.01 -5.92 -6.63
N SER A 304 -16.46 -7.11 -6.21
CA SER A 304 -15.57 -8.19 -5.76
C SER A 304 -14.50 -8.55 -6.79
N VAL A 305 -13.40 -9.11 -6.29
CA VAL A 305 -12.20 -9.49 -7.05
C VAL A 305 -12.03 -11.01 -7.01
N PRO A 306 -12.87 -11.78 -7.75
CA PRO A 306 -12.86 -13.23 -7.67
C PRO A 306 -11.63 -13.87 -8.34
N ASN A 307 -10.93 -13.12 -9.18
CA ASN A 307 -9.75 -13.56 -9.91
C ASN A 307 -8.44 -13.20 -9.21
N ALA A 308 -8.44 -13.04 -7.89
CA ALA A 308 -7.25 -12.83 -7.07
C ALA A 308 -6.97 -14.01 -6.14
N ALA A 309 -5.71 -14.41 -6.04
CA ALA A 309 -5.27 -15.52 -5.20
C ALA A 309 -4.01 -15.16 -4.41
N PHE A 310 -3.97 -15.57 -3.14
CA PHE A 310 -2.83 -15.38 -2.25
C PHE A 310 -1.60 -16.15 -2.76
N ILE A 311 -0.46 -15.46 -2.81
CA ILE A 311 0.86 -16.04 -3.10
C ILE A 311 1.67 -16.20 -1.81
N GLY A 312 1.65 -15.20 -0.94
CA GLY A 312 2.42 -15.26 0.30
C GLY A 312 2.47 -13.93 1.03
N GLN A 313 2.82 -14.01 2.30
CA GLN A 313 3.15 -12.86 3.11
C GLN A 313 4.55 -12.32 2.74
N ILE A 314 4.69 -10.99 2.74
CA ILE A 314 5.92 -10.29 2.37
C ILE A 314 6.62 -9.76 3.62
N TYR A 315 5.95 -8.90 4.40
CA TYR A 315 6.45 -8.36 5.66
C TYR A 315 5.28 -7.88 6.57
N PRO A 316 5.44 -7.80 7.90
CA PRO A 316 4.48 -7.13 8.77
C PRO A 316 4.56 -5.63 8.55
N GLU A 317 3.43 -4.98 8.31
CA GLU A 317 3.36 -3.54 8.09
C GLU A 317 2.71 -2.85 9.29
N VAL A 318 3.18 -1.64 9.58
CA VAL A 318 2.92 -0.97 10.85
C VAL A 318 2.41 0.43 10.58
N VAL A 319 1.39 0.83 11.35
CA VAL A 319 0.90 2.20 11.32
C VAL A 319 1.93 3.11 11.97
N GLN A 320 2.36 4.12 11.24
CA GLN A 320 3.33 5.11 11.66
C GLN A 320 2.74 6.48 11.39
N ILE A 321 2.57 7.25 12.45
CA ILE A 321 1.99 8.59 12.40
C ILE A 321 3.12 9.55 12.75
N VAL A 322 3.54 10.38 11.79
CA VAL A 322 4.64 11.32 11.97
C VAL A 322 4.16 12.76 12.01
N THR A 323 4.81 13.56 12.83
CA THR A 323 4.69 15.02 12.88
C THR A 323 6.07 15.63 13.13
N ARG A 324 6.15 16.96 13.27
CA ARG A 324 7.36 17.69 13.65
C ARG A 324 7.18 18.34 15.00
N GLU A 325 8.26 18.50 15.77
CA GLU A 325 8.22 19.28 17.01
C GLU A 325 7.69 20.70 16.77
N ALA A 326 8.03 21.29 15.61
CA ALA A 326 7.58 22.61 15.20
C ALA A 326 6.05 22.75 15.04
N SER A 327 5.30 21.65 14.84
CA SER A 327 3.83 21.70 14.76
C SER A 327 3.21 21.95 16.15
N GLY A 328 3.92 21.58 17.22
CA GLY A 328 3.39 21.58 18.58
C GLY A 328 2.37 20.47 18.88
N ILE A 329 2.06 19.61 17.89
CA ILE A 329 1.13 18.49 18.03
C ILE A 329 1.85 17.32 18.71
N THR A 330 1.22 16.77 19.73
CA THR A 330 1.73 15.62 20.50
C THR A 330 0.84 14.39 20.38
N GLY A 331 -0.44 14.58 20.05
CA GLY A 331 -1.42 13.52 19.85
C GLY A 331 -2.64 14.01 19.07
N PHE A 332 -3.55 13.09 18.73
CA PHE A 332 -4.82 13.44 18.08
C PHE A 332 -5.78 14.15 19.04
N GLU A 333 -5.57 14.03 20.35
CA GLU A 333 -6.31 14.73 21.39
C GLU A 333 -6.10 16.25 21.33
N ASP A 334 -5.01 16.71 20.73
CA ASP A 334 -4.72 18.14 20.51
C ASP A 334 -5.59 18.76 19.40
N LEU A 335 -6.34 17.94 18.65
CA LEU A 335 -7.13 18.37 17.48
C LEU A 335 -8.62 18.62 17.80
N ASN A 336 -9.05 18.39 19.05
CA ASN A 336 -10.42 18.60 19.55
C ASN A 336 -10.58 19.90 20.35
#